data_AF-A0AAV4HX48-F1
#
_entry.id   AF-A0AAV4HX48-F1
#
_cell.length_a   1.000
_cell.length_b   1.000
_cell.length_c   1.000
_cell.angle_alpha   90.00
_cell.angle_beta   90.00
_cell.angle_gamma   90.00
#
_symmetry.space_group_name_H-M   'P 1'
#
loop_
_entity.id
_entity.type
_entity.pdbx_description
1 polymer ?
#
loop_
_entity_poly.entity_id
_entity_poly.type
_entity_poly.pdbx_seq_one_letter_code
_entity_poly.pdbx_strand_id
1 'polypeptide(L)'
;MRTKETANKERKATKTTNRRKRRITWFNPPYSKNVSSNIGTNFLHLLNSCFPPNHKLHKVINKNTVKLSYSCTPNIKQIISSHNKRIINETPKKVSTTNCVTAGTNNLAPFKENV
;
A
#
# COMPACT_ATOMS: atom_id res chain seq x y z
N MET A 1 -61.65 26.62 10.90
CA MET A 1 -60.96 25.32 10.88
C MET A 1 -59.72 25.45 9.99
N ARG A 2 -58.53 25.23 10.55
CA ARG A 2 -57.21 25.52 9.94
C ARG A 2 -56.85 24.40 8.95
N THR A 3 -56.59 24.74 7.69
CA THR A 3 -56.12 23.81 6.65
C THR A 3 -54.70 23.33 6.99
N LYS A 4 -54.46 22.02 6.92
CA LYS A 4 -53.12 21.44 7.10
C LYS A 4 -52.41 21.43 5.75
N GLU A 5 -51.42 22.31 5.62
CA GLU A 5 -50.48 22.36 4.50
C GLU A 5 -49.57 21.12 4.56
N THR A 6 -49.64 20.26 3.54
CA THR A 6 -48.74 19.11 3.41
C THR A 6 -47.43 19.55 2.76
N ALA A 7 -46.38 19.67 3.57
CA ALA A 7 -45.03 20.01 3.12
C ALA A 7 -44.46 18.93 2.19
N ASN A 8 -44.35 19.24 0.90
CA ASN A 8 -43.68 18.42 -0.09
C ASN A 8 -42.16 18.52 0.10
N LYS A 9 -41.55 17.49 0.68
CA LYS A 9 -40.10 17.41 0.88
C LYS A 9 -39.44 16.83 -0.37
N GLU A 10 -38.97 17.71 -1.25
CA GLU A 10 -38.19 17.34 -2.44
C GLU A 10 -36.93 16.54 -2.05
N ARG A 11 -36.92 15.23 -2.38
CA ARG A 11 -35.74 14.38 -2.22
C ARG A 11 -34.80 14.62 -3.40
N LYS A 12 -33.72 15.38 -3.19
CA LYS A 12 -32.61 15.47 -4.18
C LYS A 12 -32.04 14.08 -4.44
N ALA A 13 -32.22 13.57 -5.65
CA ALA A 13 -31.64 12.31 -6.09
C ALA A 13 -30.11 12.40 -6.10
N THR A 14 -29.44 11.67 -5.22
CA THR A 14 -27.98 11.54 -5.24
C THR A 14 -27.58 10.66 -6.42
N LYS A 15 -26.85 11.25 -7.36
CA LYS A 15 -26.33 10.56 -8.56
C LYS A 15 -25.37 9.45 -8.11
N THR A 16 -25.85 8.22 -8.06
CA THR A 16 -25.04 7.05 -7.68
C THR A 16 -24.08 6.75 -8.83
N THR A 17 -22.79 6.97 -8.61
CA THR A 17 -21.76 6.58 -9.58
C THR A 17 -21.71 5.06 -9.66
N ASN A 18 -22.15 4.51 -10.78
CA ASN A 18 -22.23 3.08 -11.00
C ASN A 18 -20.81 2.52 -11.15
N ARG A 19 -20.19 2.10 -10.05
CA ARG A 19 -18.85 1.49 -10.08
C ARG A 19 -18.95 0.14 -10.77
N ARG A 20 -18.37 0.04 -11.97
CA ARG A 20 -18.27 -1.23 -12.70
C ARG A 20 -17.57 -2.28 -11.83
N LYS A 21 -18.29 -3.35 -11.47
CA LYS A 21 -17.71 -4.52 -10.81
C LYS A 21 -16.82 -5.24 -11.84
N ARG A 22 -15.49 -5.23 -11.62
CA ARG A 22 -14.55 -5.99 -12.46
C ARG A 22 -14.63 -7.47 -12.07
N ARG A 23 -14.69 -8.36 -13.07
CA ARG A 23 -14.54 -9.81 -12.85
C ARG A 23 -13.05 -10.08 -12.69
N ILE A 24 -12.61 -10.27 -11.45
CA ILE A 24 -11.21 -10.51 -11.11
C ILE A 24 -10.97 -12.01 -10.98
N THR A 25 -9.96 -12.51 -11.68
CA THR A 25 -9.43 -13.87 -11.50
C THR A 25 -8.15 -13.79 -10.70
N TRP A 26 -8.10 -14.52 -9.60
CA TRP A 26 -6.89 -14.66 -8.79
C TRP A 26 -6.10 -15.88 -9.26
N PHE A 27 -4.83 -15.69 -9.53
CA PHE A 27 -3.88 -16.75 -9.83
C PHE A 27 -2.84 -16.82 -8.71
N ASN A 28 -2.73 -17.99 -8.09
CA ASN A 28 -1.78 -18.28 -7.03
C ASN A 28 -0.91 -19.45 -7.49
N PRO A 29 0.19 -19.21 -8.24
CA PRO A 29 1.05 -20.29 -8.69
C PRO A 29 1.71 -20.98 -7.49
N PRO A 30 2.05 -22.28 -7.64
CA PRO A 30 2.75 -23.01 -6.59
C PRO A 30 4.08 -22.33 -6.24
N TYR A 31 4.38 -22.24 -4.94
CA TYR A 31 5.61 -21.64 -4.45
C TYR A 31 6.83 -22.42 -4.95
N SER A 32 7.84 -21.68 -5.43
CA SER A 32 9.13 -22.23 -5.81
C SER A 32 10.27 -21.32 -5.32
N LYS A 33 11.15 -21.88 -4.48
CA LYS A 33 12.31 -21.18 -3.91
C LYS A 33 13.37 -20.84 -4.96
N ASN A 34 13.38 -21.57 -6.07
CA ASN A 34 14.33 -21.34 -7.17
C ASN A 34 14.01 -20.07 -7.95
N VAL A 35 12.81 -19.53 -7.81
CA VAL A 35 12.40 -18.33 -8.54
C VAL A 35 12.78 -17.09 -7.73
N SER A 36 13.94 -16.53 -8.06
CA SER A 36 14.47 -15.29 -7.49
C SER A 36 14.00 -14.02 -8.23
N SER A 37 13.43 -14.19 -9.42
CA SER A 37 13.02 -13.10 -10.30
C SER A 37 11.68 -12.48 -9.87
N ASN A 38 11.43 -11.24 -10.30
CA ASN A 38 10.14 -10.57 -10.06
C ASN A 38 9.04 -11.20 -10.95
N ILE A 39 8.51 -12.34 -10.49
CA ILE A 39 7.50 -13.13 -11.21
C ILE A 39 6.27 -12.30 -11.56
N GLY A 40 5.85 -11.40 -10.68
CA GLY A 40 4.67 -10.55 -10.91
C GLY A 40 4.82 -9.72 -12.18
N THR A 41 5.92 -8.99 -12.31
CA THR A 41 6.18 -8.17 -13.50
C THR A 41 6.29 -9.01 -14.76
N ASN A 42 7.04 -10.12 -14.70
CA ASN A 42 7.24 -11.00 -15.84
C ASN A 42 5.94 -11.65 -16.30
N PHE A 43 5.12 -12.14 -15.35
CA PHE A 43 3.82 -12.72 -15.62
C PHE A 43 2.85 -11.71 -16.26
N LEU A 44 2.79 -10.49 -15.73
CA LEU A 44 1.97 -9.43 -16.31
C LEU A 44 2.47 -9.05 -17.71
N HIS A 45 3.78 -9.04 -17.95
CA HIS A 45 4.34 -8.81 -19.29
C HIS A 45 3.92 -9.91 -20.26
N LEU A 46 4.06 -11.18 -19.86
CA LEU A 46 3.60 -12.34 -20.63
C LEU A 46 2.11 -12.27 -20.95
N LEU A 47 1.27 -11.85 -19.99
CA LEU A 47 -0.17 -11.67 -20.23
C LEU A 47 -0.44 -10.68 -21.37
N ASN A 48 0.30 -9.59 -21.46
CA ASN A 48 0.15 -8.64 -22.55
C ASN A 48 0.64 -9.20 -23.90
N SER A 49 1.74 -9.95 -23.89
CA SER A 49 2.34 -10.49 -25.11
C SER A 49 1.54 -11.66 -25.67
N CYS A 50 1.07 -12.57 -24.82
CA CYS A 50 0.29 -13.74 -25.22
C CYS A 50 -1.17 -13.38 -25.54
N PHE A 51 -1.73 -12.36 -24.88
CA PHE A 51 -3.12 -11.92 -25.07
C PHE A 51 -3.15 -10.45 -25.49
N PRO A 52 -2.75 -10.12 -26.74
CA PRO A 52 -2.88 -8.77 -27.26
C PRO A 52 -4.36 -8.36 -27.39
N PRO A 53 -4.68 -7.06 -27.58
CA PRO A 53 -6.06 -6.57 -27.64
C PRO A 53 -6.99 -7.28 -28.63
N ASN A 54 -6.41 -7.76 -29.74
CA ASN A 54 -7.13 -8.46 -30.81
C ASN A 54 -7.37 -9.96 -30.52
N HIS A 55 -6.82 -10.48 -29.42
CA HIS A 55 -6.96 -11.88 -29.05
C HIS A 55 -8.35 -12.15 -28.45
N LYS A 56 -8.98 -13.27 -28.83
CA LYS A 56 -10.34 -13.67 -28.41
C LYS A 56 -10.51 -13.65 -26.87
N LEU A 57 -9.49 -14.07 -26.14
CA LEU A 57 -9.50 -14.15 -24.67
C LEU A 57 -9.10 -12.86 -23.95
N HIS A 58 -8.64 -11.81 -24.65
CA HIS A 58 -8.14 -10.58 -24.01
C HIS A 58 -9.19 -9.89 -23.13
N LYS A 59 -10.48 -10.02 -23.48
CA LYS A 59 -11.58 -9.47 -22.67
C LYS A 59 -11.66 -10.08 -21.27
N VAL A 60 -11.24 -11.34 -21.12
CA VAL A 60 -11.29 -12.10 -19.87
C VAL A 60 -9.93 -12.14 -19.18
N ILE A 61 -8.86 -12.33 -19.95
CA ILE A 61 -7.49 -12.52 -19.48
C ILE A 61 -6.67 -11.31 -19.93
N ASN A 62 -6.52 -10.33 -19.05
CA ASN A 62 -5.67 -9.15 -19.24
C ASN A 62 -5.12 -8.68 -17.89
N LYS A 63 -4.19 -7.71 -17.90
CA LYS A 63 -3.60 -7.12 -16.69
C LYS A 63 -4.62 -6.52 -15.71
N ASN A 64 -5.80 -6.13 -16.19
CA ASN A 64 -6.82 -5.48 -15.36
C ASN A 64 -7.79 -6.48 -14.72
N THR A 65 -7.87 -7.70 -15.25
CA THR A 65 -8.76 -8.77 -14.79
C THR A 65 -8.02 -9.85 -14.00
N VAL A 66 -6.75 -10.13 -14.30
CA VAL A 66 -5.97 -11.14 -13.60
C VAL A 66 -5.11 -10.50 -12.52
N LYS A 67 -5.17 -11.05 -11.31
CA LYS A 67 -4.29 -10.69 -10.20
C LYS A 67 -3.43 -11.87 -9.81
N LEU A 68 -2.16 -11.60 -9.54
CA LEU A 68 -1.21 -12.58 -9.05
C LEU A 68 -1.04 -12.41 -7.53
N SER A 69 -1.25 -13.50 -6.78
CA SER A 69 -0.83 -13.59 -5.39
C SER A 69 0.37 -14.53 -5.34
N TYR A 70 1.59 -14.00 -5.36
CA TYR A 70 2.81 -14.79 -5.17
C TYR A 70 3.72 -14.02 -4.22
N SER A 71 4.46 -14.73 -3.37
CA SER A 71 5.40 -14.09 -2.44
C SER A 71 6.57 -13.47 -3.21
N CYS A 72 6.62 -12.15 -3.27
CA CYS A 72 7.75 -11.40 -3.79
C CYS A 72 8.66 -10.87 -2.65
N THR A 73 8.48 -11.35 -1.42
CA THR A 73 9.29 -10.86 -0.30
C THR A 73 10.73 -11.35 -0.46
N PRO A 74 11.72 -10.44 -0.36
CA PRO A 74 13.11 -10.85 -0.33
C PRO A 74 13.39 -11.68 0.93
N ASN A 75 14.52 -12.39 0.92
CA ASN A 75 14.93 -13.20 2.06
C ASN A 75 14.97 -12.34 3.34
N ILE A 76 14.45 -12.84 4.46
CA ILE A 76 14.40 -12.11 5.73
C ILE A 76 15.78 -11.60 6.18
N LYS A 77 16.85 -12.36 5.89
CA LYS A 77 18.24 -11.97 6.14
C LYS A 77 18.61 -10.70 5.37
N GLN A 78 18.17 -10.58 4.12
CA GLN A 78 18.41 -9.40 3.29
C GLN A 78 17.64 -8.19 3.83
N ILE A 79 16.40 -8.38 4.29
CA ILE A 79 15.59 -7.32 4.92
C ILE A 79 16.31 -6.77 6.16
N ILE A 80 16.73 -7.64 7.08
CA ILE A 80 17.45 -7.27 8.30
C ILE A 80 18.77 -6.57 7.95
N SER A 81 19.54 -7.15 7.03
CA SER A 81 20.84 -6.58 6.63
C SER A 81 20.69 -5.19 6.01
N SER A 82 19.68 -4.98 5.16
CA SER A 82 19.39 -3.69 4.53
C SER A 82 18.96 -2.65 5.58
N HIS A 83 18.11 -3.06 6.54
CA HIS A 83 17.69 -2.19 7.62
C HIS A 83 18.85 -1.75 8.51
N ASN A 84 19.71 -2.69 8.93
CA ASN A 84 20.88 -2.39 9.75
C ASN A 84 21.85 -1.46 9.03
N LYS A 85 22.13 -1.74 7.74
CA LYS A 85 22.94 -0.84 6.91
C LYS A 85 22.36 0.57 6.86
N ARG A 86 21.05 0.70 6.73
CA ARG A 86 20.38 2.01 6.73
C ARG A 86 20.53 2.72 8.08
N ILE A 87 20.29 2.04 9.19
CA ILE A 87 20.45 2.62 10.54
C ILE A 87 21.89 3.10 10.76
N ILE A 88 22.89 2.29 10.40
CA ILE A 88 24.31 2.62 10.59
C ILE A 88 24.73 3.79 9.70
N ASN A 89 24.19 3.87 8.48
CA ASN A 89 24.55 4.91 7.50
C ASN A 89 23.70 6.20 7.62
N GLU A 90 22.60 6.18 8.37
CA GLU A 90 21.86 7.40 8.70
C GLU A 90 22.75 8.23 9.65
N THR A 91 23.43 9.24 9.09
CA THR A 91 24.10 10.28 9.89
C THR A 91 23.06 10.94 10.79
N PRO A 92 23.43 11.40 12.01
CA PRO A 92 22.49 12.12 12.85
C PRO A 92 22.01 13.32 12.05
N LYS A 93 20.73 13.29 11.64
CA LYS A 93 20.08 14.47 11.09
C LYS A 93 20.35 15.57 12.10
N LYS A 94 21.06 16.63 11.69
CA LYS A 94 21.10 17.87 12.48
C LYS A 94 19.65 18.22 12.71
N VAL A 95 19.16 17.93 13.91
CA VAL A 95 17.89 18.43 14.38
C VAL A 95 18.09 19.93 14.25
N SER A 96 17.43 20.56 13.28
CA SER A 96 17.42 22.02 13.24
C SER A 96 16.82 22.41 14.58
N THR A 97 17.64 22.98 15.45
CA THR A 97 17.17 23.61 16.68
C THR A 97 16.26 24.75 16.27
N THR A 98 14.98 24.47 16.03
CA THR A 98 13.93 25.45 16.24
C THR A 98 13.80 25.56 17.74
N ASN A 99 14.31 26.68 18.26
CA ASN A 99 14.31 27.07 19.66
C ASN A 99 12.90 26.87 20.24
N CYS A 100 12.66 25.75 20.90
CA CYS A 100 11.51 25.60 21.78
C CYS A 100 11.85 26.35 23.06
N VAL A 101 11.20 27.50 23.26
CA VAL A 101 11.26 28.22 24.54
C VAL A 101 10.53 27.37 25.56
N THR A 102 11.27 26.57 26.32
CA THR A 102 10.75 25.90 27.50
C THR A 102 11.11 26.75 28.71
N ALA A 103 10.16 27.60 29.12
CA ALA A 103 10.16 28.15 30.46
C ALA A 103 9.80 27.02 31.43
N GLY A 104 10.65 26.74 32.43
CA GLY A 104 10.27 25.88 33.57
C GLY A 104 11.37 25.00 34.15
N THR A 105 12.25 25.61 34.95
CA THR A 105 12.85 25.12 36.21
C THR A 105 13.37 23.66 36.35
N ASN A 106 14.70 23.57 36.43
CA ASN A 106 15.53 22.93 37.48
C ASN A 106 15.29 21.48 37.97
N ASN A 107 16.41 20.73 37.90
CA ASN A 107 16.88 19.62 38.74
C ASN A 107 16.37 18.19 38.47
N LEU A 108 17.28 17.33 37.96
CA LEU A 108 17.46 15.95 38.45
C LEU A 108 18.91 15.50 38.21
N ALA A 109 19.54 14.95 39.26
CA ALA A 109 20.99 14.74 39.46
C ALA A 109 21.65 13.68 38.55
N PRO A 110 23.01 13.66 38.42
CA PRO A 110 23.71 12.63 37.67
C PRO A 110 23.71 11.28 38.39
N PHE A 111 23.48 10.22 37.61
CA PHE A 111 23.55 8.82 38.02
C PHE A 111 25.00 8.46 38.39
N LYS A 112 25.24 8.08 39.65
CA LYS A 112 26.53 7.51 40.08
C LYS A 112 26.52 6.01 39.76
N GLU A 113 27.50 5.56 38.96
CA GLU A 113 27.85 4.16 38.84
C GLU A 113 28.41 3.67 40.18
N ASN A 114 27.87 2.55 40.69
CA ASN A 114 28.47 1.80 41.78
C ASN A 114 29.40 0.75 41.16
N VAL A 115 30.70 0.86 41.47
CA VAL A 115 31.65 -0.25 41.47
C VAL A 115 31.72 -0.79 42.89
#